data_AF-A0A0Q9KBY2-F1
#
_entry.id   AF-A0A0Q9KBY2-F1
#
_cell.length_a   1.000
_cell.length_b   1.000
_cell.length_c   1.000
_cell.angle_alpha   90.00
_cell.angle_beta   90.00
_cell.angle_gamma   90.00
#
_symmetry.space_group_name_H-M   'P 1'
#
loop_
_entity.id
_entity.type
_entity.pdbx_description
1 polymer ?
#
loop_
_entity_poly.entity_id
_entity_poly.type
_entity_poly.pdbx_seq_one_letter_code
_entity_poly.pdbx_strand_id
1 'polypeptide(L)'
;MLNLSELGNLHADIQAVHEIVQTLKVIIDGKEIEIDILRNQNGHYFYELSHYYKHADKTDPHDPSENRFSSVEEAARGALRCATMFYRSTDEGGAWVRNESFTP
;
A
#
# COMPACT_ATOMS: atom_id res chain seq x y z
N MET A 1 -8.97 -0.39 -20.67
CA MET A 1 -8.55 -1.15 -19.49
C MET A 1 -7.73 -2.33 -19.98
N LEU A 2 -6.55 -2.57 -19.40
CA LEU A 2 -5.65 -3.65 -19.83
C LEU A 2 -6.19 -5.03 -19.38
N ASN A 3 -5.93 -6.07 -20.18
CA ASN A 3 -6.22 -7.45 -19.78
C ASN A 3 -5.05 -7.99 -18.94
N LEU A 4 -5.14 -7.84 -17.62
CA LEU A 4 -4.06 -8.24 -16.70
C LEU A 4 -3.75 -9.73 -16.76
N SER A 5 -4.76 -10.57 -17.04
CA SER A 5 -4.56 -12.01 -17.17
C SER A 5 -3.78 -12.39 -18.43
N GLU A 6 -4.02 -11.69 -19.55
CA GLU A 6 -3.19 -11.88 -20.76
C GLU A 6 -1.73 -11.46 -20.51
N LEU A 7 -1.52 -10.32 -19.83
CA LEU A 7 -0.18 -9.85 -19.47
C LEU A 7 0.55 -10.83 -18.54
N GLY A 8 -0.17 -11.38 -17.55
CA GLY A 8 0.38 -12.39 -16.64
C GLY A 8 0.80 -13.68 -17.32
N ASN A 9 0.21 -14.01 -18.47
CA ASN A 9 0.50 -15.23 -19.24
C ASN A 9 1.57 -15.04 -20.33
N LEU A 10 2.17 -13.85 -20.45
CA LEU A 10 3.19 -13.58 -21.48
C LEU A 10 4.48 -14.39 -21.29
N HIS A 11 4.84 -14.73 -20.06
CA HIS A 11 6.03 -15.50 -19.73
C HIS A 11 5.86 -16.28 -18.43
N ALA A 12 6.46 -17.48 -18.34
CA ALA A 12 6.31 -18.37 -17.20
C ALA A 12 6.85 -17.81 -15.88
N ASP A 13 7.82 -16.89 -15.95
CA ASP A 13 8.44 -16.26 -14.77
C ASP A 13 7.61 -15.08 -14.22
N ILE A 14 6.55 -14.66 -14.90
CA ILE A 14 5.67 -13.59 -14.40
C ILE A 14 4.78 -14.16 -13.29
N GLN A 15 4.97 -13.69 -12.06
CA GLN A 15 4.22 -14.18 -10.90
C GLN A 15 2.88 -13.46 -10.70
N ALA A 16 2.82 -12.15 -10.98
CA ALA A 16 1.61 -11.35 -10.86
C ALA A 16 1.72 -10.09 -11.73
N VAL A 17 0.57 -9.59 -12.19
CA VAL A 17 0.44 -8.28 -12.85
C VAL A 17 -0.67 -7.51 -12.16
N HIS A 18 -0.34 -6.29 -11.75
CA HIS A 18 -1.24 -5.37 -11.10
C HIS A 18 -1.27 -4.05 -11.88
N GLU A 19 -2.46 -3.44 -12.00
CA GLU A 19 -2.61 -2.11 -12.59
C GLU A 19 -2.59 -1.08 -11.46
N ILE A 20 -1.70 -0.08 -11.55
CA ILE A 20 -1.79 1.11 -10.70
C ILE A 20 -2.95 1.95 -11.22
N VAL A 21 -4.04 2.01 -10.48
CA VAL A 21 -5.26 2.72 -10.89
C VAL A 21 -5.28 4.16 -10.38
N GLN A 22 -4.59 4.44 -9.28
CA GLN A 22 -4.48 5.79 -8.73
C GLN A 22 -3.28 5.89 -7.79
N THR A 23 -2.53 6.99 -7.90
CA THR A 23 -1.49 7.36 -6.94
C THR A 23 -1.95 8.57 -6.14
N LEU A 24 -1.75 8.52 -4.83
CA LEU A 24 -2.04 9.62 -3.91
C LEU A 24 -0.76 10.01 -3.17
N LYS A 25 -0.64 11.29 -2.84
CA LYS A 25 0.37 11.80 -1.92
C LYS A 25 -0.30 12.37 -0.69
N VAL A 26 0.16 11.95 0.48
CA VAL A 26 -0.29 12.48 1.77
C VAL A 26 0.91 12.96 2.56
N ILE A 27 0.74 14.04 3.31
CA ILE A 27 1.74 14.53 4.25
C ILE A 27 1.25 14.18 5.66
N ILE A 28 2.01 13.35 6.37
CA ILE A 28 1.76 13.00 7.77
C ILE A 28 2.98 13.44 8.57
N ASP A 29 2.79 14.41 9.47
CA ASP A 29 3.87 14.96 10.32
C ASP A 29 5.09 15.48 9.55
N GLY A 30 4.83 16.21 8.46
CA GLY A 30 5.88 16.71 7.57
C GLY A 30 6.55 15.65 6.70
N LYS A 31 6.20 14.36 6.85
CA LYS A 31 6.66 13.29 5.96
C LYS A 31 5.67 13.08 4.81
N GLU A 32 6.18 13.18 3.58
CA GLU A 32 5.43 12.76 2.40
C GLU A 32 5.41 11.23 2.30
N ILE A 33 4.21 10.69 2.12
CA ILE A 33 3.94 9.28 1.90
C ILE A 33 3.12 9.16 0.61
N GLU A 34 3.69 8.47 -0.35
CA GLU A 34 3.00 8.04 -1.55
C GLU A 34 2.21 6.75 -1.28
N ILE A 35 1.02 6.68 -1.85
CA ILE A 35 0.07 5.57 -1.77
C ILE A 35 -0.29 5.20 -3.21
N ASP A 36 0.05 3.99 -3.61
CA ASP A 36 -0.45 3.43 -4.87
C ASP A 36 -1.64 2.55 -4.58
N ILE A 37 -2.73 2.78 -5.31
CA ILE A 37 -3.90 1.92 -5.33
C ILE A 37 -3.78 1.05 -6.56
N LEU A 38 -3.73 -0.26 -6.33
CA LEU A 38 -3.54 -1.27 -7.34
C LEU A 38 -4.82 -2.08 -7.53
N ARG A 39 -5.03 -2.55 -8.76
CA ARG A 39 -6.07 -3.50 -9.12
C ARG A 39 -5.45 -4.80 -9.60
N ASN A 40 -5.95 -5.92 -9.07
CA ASN A 40 -5.56 -7.25 -9.56
C ASN A 40 -6.49 -7.78 -10.65
N GLN A 41 -6.09 -8.89 -11.25
CA GLN A 41 -6.85 -9.63 -12.25
C GLN A 41 -8.26 -10.07 -11.80
N ASN A 42 -8.49 -10.23 -10.48
CA ASN A 42 -9.79 -10.56 -9.92
C ASN A 42 -10.71 -9.33 -9.74
N GLY A 43 -10.23 -8.14 -10.10
CA GLY A 43 -10.98 -6.88 -9.96
C GLY A 43 -10.99 -6.31 -8.55
N HIS A 44 -10.20 -6.85 -7.62
CA HIS A 44 -10.06 -6.29 -6.28
C HIS A 44 -9.02 -5.17 -6.26
N TYR A 45 -9.26 -4.22 -5.38
CA TYR A 45 -8.36 -3.11 -5.11
C TYR A 45 -7.57 -3.37 -3.83
N PHE A 46 -6.33 -2.92 -3.80
CA PHE A 46 -5.46 -2.95 -2.63
C PHE A 46 -4.50 -1.78 -2.72
N TYR A 47 -3.77 -1.48 -1.64
CA TYR A 47 -2.84 -0.36 -1.63
C TYR A 47 -1.43 -0.79 -1.23
N GLU A 48 -0.45 -0.04 -1.72
CA GLU A 48 0.92 -0.07 -1.26
C GLU A 48 1.32 1.30 -0.75
N LEU A 49 2.03 1.32 0.37
CA LEU A 49 2.55 2.54 0.97
C LEU A 49 4.05 2.63 0.68
N SER A 50 4.51 3.79 0.24
CA SER A 50 5.95 4.07 0.09
C SER A 50 6.72 4.06 1.41
N HIS A 51 6.03 4.28 2.52
CA HIS A 51 6.60 4.27 3.86
C HIS A 51 5.63 3.65 4.86
N TYR A 52 6.17 2.98 5.86
CA TYR A 52 5.44 2.53 7.04
C TYR A 52 6.05 3.14 8.30
N TYR A 53 5.23 3.32 9.32
CA TYR A 53 5.70 3.86 10.60
C TYR A 53 6.18 2.72 11.49
N LYS A 54 7.46 2.75 11.87
CA LYS A 54 8.05 1.79 12.82
C LYS A 54 8.13 2.46 14.19
N HIS A 55 7.44 1.90 15.18
CA HIS A 55 7.58 2.29 16.58
C HIS A 55 8.61 1.40 17.30
N ALA A 56 9.17 1.85 18.43
CA ALA A 56 10.20 1.14 19.18
C ALA A 56 9.74 -0.24 19.73
N ASP A 57 8.45 -0.36 20.06
CA ASP A 57 7.91 -1.48 20.87
C ASP A 57 6.93 -2.43 20.17
N LYS A 58 6.66 -2.29 18.86
CA LYS A 58 5.73 -3.18 18.16
C LYS A 58 6.26 -3.67 16.82
N THR A 59 6.34 -5.00 16.69
CA THR A 59 6.28 -5.70 15.40
C THR A 59 4.96 -5.35 14.71
N ASP A 60 5.07 -4.96 13.44
CA ASP A 60 3.95 -4.62 12.57
C ASP A 60 2.88 -5.72 12.59
N PRO A 61 1.68 -5.47 13.11
CA PRO A 61 0.62 -6.47 13.17
C PRO A 61 -0.22 -6.48 11.89
N HIS A 62 0.21 -5.87 10.78
CA HIS A 62 -0.59 -5.84 9.57
C HIS A 62 -0.76 -7.24 9.00
N ASP A 63 -1.94 -7.83 9.22
CA ASP A 63 -2.39 -9.01 8.50
C ASP A 63 -2.66 -8.61 7.04
N PRO A 64 -1.87 -9.10 6.07
CA PRO A 64 -2.06 -8.80 4.66
C PRO A 64 -3.45 -9.19 4.14
N SER A 65 -4.19 -10.04 4.88
CA SER A 65 -5.53 -10.48 4.52
C SER A 65 -6.58 -9.35 4.52
N GLU A 66 -6.32 -8.23 5.21
CA GLU A 66 -7.24 -7.08 5.25
C GLU A 66 -7.06 -6.11 4.05
N ASN A 67 -5.99 -6.23 3.27
CA ASN A 67 -5.70 -5.33 2.15
C ASN A 67 -6.39 -5.80 0.85
N ARG A 68 -7.73 -5.88 0.88
CA ARG A 68 -8.56 -6.26 -0.28
C ARG A 68 -9.91 -5.53 -0.23
N PHE A 69 -10.15 -4.67 -1.21
CA PHE A 69 -11.27 -3.74 -1.24
C PHE A 69 -12.10 -3.88 -2.52
N SER A 70 -13.35 -3.41 -2.45
CA SER A 70 -14.29 -3.46 -3.58
C SER A 70 -14.23 -2.21 -4.47
N SER A 71 -13.61 -1.13 -3.99
CA SER A 71 -13.45 0.12 -4.73
C SER A 71 -12.13 0.83 -4.41
N VAL A 72 -11.76 1.74 -5.31
CA VAL A 72 -10.61 2.65 -5.13
C VAL A 72 -10.77 3.51 -3.88
N GLU A 73 -11.98 4.01 -3.60
CA GLU A 73 -12.25 4.84 -2.43
C GLU A 73 -12.07 4.06 -1.11
N GLU A 74 -12.54 2.82 -1.05
CA GLU A 74 -12.32 1.95 0.12
C GLU A 74 -10.84 1.65 0.33
N ALA A 75 -10.10 1.37 -0.76
CA ALA A 75 -8.65 1.17 -0.69
C ALA A 75 -7.92 2.42 -0.18
N ALA A 76 -8.28 3.60 -0.68
CA ALA A 76 -7.71 4.87 -0.24
C ALA A 76 -7.96 5.12 1.27
N ARG A 77 -9.19 4.87 1.74
CA ARG A 77 -9.55 5.00 3.16
C ARG A 77 -8.79 3.99 4.02
N GLY A 78 -8.66 2.74 3.54
CA GLY A 78 -7.86 1.70 4.17
C GLY A 78 -6.40 2.09 4.31
N ALA A 79 -5.81 2.64 3.24
CA ALA A 79 -4.43 3.11 3.20
C ALA A 79 -4.16 4.22 4.22
N LEU A 80 -5.01 5.25 4.25
CA LEU A 80 -4.89 6.36 5.19
C LEU A 80 -5.10 5.90 6.64
N ARG A 81 -6.04 4.98 6.88
CA ARG A 81 -6.23 4.37 8.20
C ARG A 81 -4.98 3.62 8.62
N CYS A 82 -4.42 2.78 7.75
CA CYS A 82 -3.20 2.02 8.04
C CYS A 82 -2.02 2.94 8.35
N ALA A 83 -1.76 3.93 7.48
CA ALA A 83 -0.67 4.88 7.67
C ALA A 83 -0.76 5.62 9.01
N THR A 84 -1.96 5.91 9.50
CA THR A 84 -2.17 6.65 10.75
C THR A 84 -2.39 5.77 11.98
N MET A 85 -2.69 4.48 11.82
CA MET A 85 -3.16 3.61 12.91
C MET A 85 -2.14 3.46 14.06
N PHE A 86 -0.86 3.40 13.72
CA PHE A 86 0.23 3.23 14.70
C PHE A 86 1.07 4.50 14.88
N TYR A 87 0.81 5.53 14.10
CA TYR A 87 1.52 6.80 14.22
C TYR A 87 0.99 7.59 15.43
N ARG A 88 1.91 8.07 16.28
CA ARG A 88 1.63 9.12 17.26
C ARG A 88 2.71 10.18 17.18
N SER A 89 2.31 11.45 17.22
CA SER A 89 3.24 12.58 17.20
C SER A 89 4.16 12.67 18.42
N THR A 90 3.86 11.91 19.47
CA THR A 90 4.59 11.89 20.74
C THR A 90 5.49 10.67 20.91
N ASP A 91 5.59 9.81 19.88
CA ASP A 91 6.37 8.57 19.97
C ASP A 91 7.88 8.86 19.95
N GLU A 92 8.54 8.68 21.09
CA GLU A 92 10.00 8.73 21.15
C GLU A 92 10.61 7.52 20.43
N GLY A 93 11.48 7.79 19.46
CA GLY A 93 12.18 6.75 18.68
C GLY A 93 11.36 6.11 17.55
N GLY A 94 10.12 6.55 17.32
CA GLY A 94 9.35 6.14 16.15
C GLY A 94 9.83 6.83 14.87
N ALA A 95 9.80 6.13 13.74
CA ALA A 95 10.31 6.65 12.47
C ALA A 95 9.52 6.12 11.27
N TRP A 96 9.37 6.98 10.26
CA TRP A 96 8.91 6.57 8.94
C TRP A 96 10.04 5.86 8.19
N VAL A 97 9.82 4.59 7.86
CA VAL A 97 10.79 3.74 7.15
C VAL A 97 10.30 3.53 5.73
N ARG A 98 11.20 3.58 4.75
CA ARG A 98 10.89 3.30 3.34
C ARG A 98 10.45 1.85 3.20
N ASN A 99 9.35 1.63 2.48
CA ASN A 99 8.96 0.30 2.04
C ASN A 99 9.83 -0.09 0.83
N GLU A 100 10.68 -1.09 0.99
CA GLU A 100 11.57 -1.57 -0.07
C GLU A 100 10.82 -2.27 -1.21
N SER A 101 9.63 -2.81 -0.93
CA SER A 101 8.75 -3.40 -1.94
C SER A 101 8.03 -2.36 -2.79
N PHE A 102 8.03 -1.08 -2.37
CA PHE A 102 7.38 0.00 -3.10
C PHE A 102 8.28 0.48 -4.25
N THR A 103 7.95 0.06 -5.46
CA THR A 103 8.66 0.44 -6.69
C THR A 103 7.91 1.56 -7.44
N PRO A 104 8.57 2.68 -7.76
CA PRO A 104 7.97 3.76 -8.57
C PRO A 104 7.82 3.40 -10.05
#